data_AF-A0AAV7XAY0-F1
#
_entry.id   AF-A0AAV7XAY0-F1
#
_cell.length_a   1.000
_cell.length_b   1.000
_cell.length_c   1.000
_cell.angle_alpha   90.00
_cell.angle_beta   90.00
_cell.angle_gamma   90.00
#
_symmetry.space_group_name_H-M   'P 1'
#
loop_
_entity.id
_entity.type
_entity.pdbx_description
1 polymer ?
#
loop_
_entity_poly.entity_id
_entity_poly.type
_entity_poly.pdbx_seq_one_letter_code
_entity_poly.pdbx_strand_id
1 'polypeptide(L)'
;MPHNCALCPKAFASASELRLHHRTHTGEKPYKCTECPTAFSTATSLRVHLRTHTGEKPYECTVCQKAFSTYGNLRDHLRTHTGEKPFECTECPVACSTLCQLRVHRRTHTGEKPYNALRVHLRTHTGEKPYKCTECHQAFSQTCHLRGHLRKHTGEKPYKCTECHQAFSQTCSLRVHLRTHTGEKPYKCTECHQAFSQTCSLRVHLRKHTGEKPYKCTECLQAFSHTGTLRVHLRRHTGEKPYKCAECLKSFPSAGSLRNHLRVHAGEDPH
;
A
#
# COMPACT_ATOMS: atom_id res chain seq x y z
N MET A 1 -34.71 -27.59 -33.46
CA MET A 1 -34.33 -28.48 -32.34
C MET A 1 -33.28 -27.77 -31.50
N PRO A 2 -33.49 -27.55 -30.19
CA PRO A 2 -32.48 -26.92 -29.33
C PRO A 2 -31.24 -27.83 -29.17
N HIS A 3 -30.05 -27.22 -29.18
CA HIS A 3 -28.78 -27.94 -29.06
C HIS A 3 -28.38 -28.03 -27.59
N ASN A 4 -28.57 -29.21 -26.99
CA ASN A 4 -28.32 -29.42 -25.57
C ASN A 4 -26.87 -29.83 -25.30
N CYS A 5 -26.30 -29.36 -24.19
CA CYS A 5 -25.01 -29.82 -23.71
C CYS A 5 -25.14 -31.15 -22.97
N ALA A 6 -24.29 -32.12 -23.31
CA ALA A 6 -24.29 -33.43 -22.63
C ALA A 6 -23.70 -33.39 -21.21
N LEU A 7 -22.94 -32.34 -20.87
CA LEU A 7 -22.22 -32.21 -19.60
C LEU A 7 -22.89 -31.26 -18.60
N CYS A 8 -23.92 -30.53 -19.03
CA CYS A 8 -24.65 -29.61 -18.14
C CYS A 8 -26.06 -29.31 -18.68
N PRO A 9 -26.99 -28.80 -17.85
CA PRO A 9 -28.39 -28.59 -18.25
C PRO A 9 -28.62 -27.39 -19.20
N LYS A 10 -27.59 -26.90 -19.90
CA LYS A 10 -27.70 -25.73 -20.79
C LYS A 10 -28.09 -26.14 -22.22
N ALA A 11 -29.06 -25.42 -22.77
CA ALA A 11 -29.52 -25.54 -24.15
C ALA A 11 -29.13 -24.28 -24.94
N PHE A 12 -28.78 -24.47 -26.22
CA PHE A 12 -28.31 -23.40 -27.11
C PHE A 12 -29.14 -23.35 -28.40
N ALA A 13 -29.22 -22.15 -28.97
CA ALA A 13 -29.99 -21.90 -30.19
C ALA A 13 -29.28 -22.43 -31.44
N SER A 14 -27.95 -22.56 -31.41
CA SER A 14 -27.16 -23.09 -32.52
C SER A 14 -26.06 -24.07 -32.10
N ALA A 15 -25.67 -24.94 -33.03
CA ALA A 15 -24.53 -25.86 -32.85
C ALA A 15 -23.19 -25.13 -32.64
N SER A 16 -23.03 -23.93 -33.20
CA SER A 16 -21.83 -23.10 -33.02
C SER A 16 -21.70 -22.54 -31.60
N GLU A 17 -22.82 -22.13 -30.99
CA GLU A 17 -22.87 -21.71 -29.58
C GLU A 17 -22.63 -22.88 -28.64
N LEU A 18 -23.21 -24.06 -28.93
CA LEU A 18 -22.95 -25.27 -28.16
C LEU A 18 -21.47 -25.67 -28.21
N ARG A 19 -20.82 -25.59 -29.39
CA ARG A 19 -19.38 -25.84 -29.54
C ARG A 19 -18.54 -24.85 -28.74
N LEU A 20 -18.90 -23.57 -28.76
CA LEU A 20 -18.19 -22.56 -27.96
C LEU A 20 -18.37 -22.82 -26.46
N HIS A 21 -19.57 -23.21 -26.03
CA HIS A 21 -19.83 -23.58 -24.65
C HIS A 21 -19.06 -24.84 -24.23
N HIS A 22 -18.91 -25.83 -25.12
CA HIS A 22 -18.15 -27.04 -24.83
C HIS A 22 -16.69 -26.74 -24.44
N ARG A 23 -16.10 -25.67 -24.98
CA ARG A 23 -14.75 -25.19 -24.58
C ARG A 23 -14.65 -24.76 -23.12
N THR A 24 -15.77 -24.46 -22.46
CA THR A 24 -15.78 -24.17 -21.01
C THR A 24 -15.61 -25.41 -20.15
N HIS A 25 -15.94 -26.59 -20.70
CA HIS A 25 -15.72 -27.88 -20.04
C HIS A 25 -14.34 -28.45 -20.36
N THR A 26 -13.91 -28.36 -21.63
CA THR A 26 -12.62 -28.90 -22.08
C THR A 26 -11.43 -27.99 -21.77
N GLY A 27 -11.68 -26.71 -21.45
CA GLY A 27 -10.63 -25.72 -21.21
C GLY A 27 -9.86 -25.31 -22.47
N GLU A 28 -10.32 -25.73 -23.65
CA GLU A 28 -9.68 -25.43 -24.93
C GLU A 28 -9.60 -23.92 -25.19
N LYS A 29 -8.38 -23.45 -25.46
CA LYS A 29 -8.07 -22.06 -25.75
C LYS A 29 -7.30 -21.95 -27.09
N PRO A 30 -8.01 -22.05 -28.23
CA PRO A 30 -7.37 -22.10 -29.54
C PRO A 30 -6.63 -20.80 -29.92
N TYR A 31 -7.02 -19.67 -29.34
CA TYR A 31 -6.50 -18.36 -29.72
C TYR A 31 -5.42 -17.90 -28.73
N LYS A 32 -4.15 -18.05 -29.11
CA LYS A 32 -2.99 -17.69 -28.29
C LYS A 32 -2.56 -16.25 -28.57
N CYS A 33 -2.14 -15.53 -27.53
CA CYS A 33 -1.52 -14.22 -27.68
C CYS A 33 -0.07 -14.37 -28.15
N THR A 34 0.36 -13.49 -29.05
CA THR A 34 1.74 -13.48 -29.59
C THR A 34 2.72 -12.75 -28.67
N GLU A 35 2.23 -11.87 -27.81
CA GLU A 35 3.05 -11.01 -26.93
C GLU A 35 3.10 -11.51 -25.48
N CYS A 36 2.24 -12.47 -25.10
CA CYS A 36 2.27 -13.04 -23.75
C CYS A 36 1.75 -14.49 -23.73
N PRO A 37 2.00 -15.25 -22.65
CA PRO A 37 1.59 -16.66 -22.55
C PRO A 37 0.08 -16.92 -22.47
N THR A 38 -0.76 -15.88 -22.57
CA THR A 38 -2.20 -16.02 -22.37
C THR A 38 -2.91 -16.54 -23.62
N ALA A 39 -3.94 -17.36 -23.42
CA ALA A 39 -4.75 -17.95 -24.48
C ALA A 39 -6.24 -17.85 -24.16
N PHE A 40 -7.05 -17.78 -25.21
CA PHE A 40 -8.47 -17.47 -25.17
C PHE A 40 -9.30 -18.49 -25.96
N SER A 41 -10.55 -18.67 -25.55
CA SER A 41 -11.51 -19.57 -26.19
C SER A 41 -12.17 -18.96 -27.44
N THR A 42 -12.08 -17.63 -27.62
CA THR A 42 -12.63 -16.91 -28.78
C THR A 42 -11.64 -15.88 -29.33
N ALA A 43 -11.76 -15.60 -30.63
CA ALA A 43 -11.01 -14.53 -31.30
C ALA A 43 -11.35 -13.14 -30.75
N THR A 44 -12.62 -12.88 -30.40
CA THR A 44 -13.05 -11.60 -29.83
C THR A 44 -12.41 -11.35 -28.46
N SER A 45 -12.31 -12.36 -27.61
CA SER A 45 -11.61 -12.26 -26.32
C SER A 45 -10.12 -11.98 -26.50
N LEU A 46 -9.46 -12.63 -27.48
CA LEU A 46 -8.08 -12.33 -27.82
C LEU A 46 -7.93 -10.87 -28.31
N ARG A 47 -8.82 -10.41 -29.21
CA ARG A 47 -8.78 -9.03 -29.72
C ARG A 47 -8.94 -7.98 -28.63
N VAL A 48 -9.84 -8.19 -27.67
CA VAL A 48 -9.98 -7.31 -26.50
C VAL A 48 -8.74 -7.37 -25.61
N HIS A 49 -8.14 -8.54 -25.44
CA HIS A 49 -6.88 -8.69 -24.69
C HIS A 49 -5.72 -7.97 -25.36
N LEU A 50 -5.57 -8.00 -26.69
CA LEU A 50 -4.48 -7.31 -27.39
C LEU A 50 -4.46 -5.79 -27.11
N ARG A 51 -5.61 -5.19 -26.77
CA ARG A 51 -5.69 -3.79 -26.32
C ARG A 51 -4.92 -3.51 -25.03
N THR A 52 -4.62 -4.53 -24.21
CA THR A 52 -3.78 -4.35 -23.03
C THR A 52 -2.31 -4.13 -23.37
N HIS A 53 -1.88 -4.58 -24.56
CA HIS A 53 -0.52 -4.36 -25.04
C HIS A 53 -0.43 -3.07 -25.86
N THR A 54 -1.40 -2.85 -26.76
CA THR A 54 -1.43 -1.65 -27.61
C THR A 54 -1.90 -0.39 -26.87
N GLY A 55 -2.54 -0.53 -25.71
CA GLY A 55 -3.11 0.58 -24.95
C GLY A 55 -4.36 1.20 -25.57
N GLU A 56 -4.89 0.61 -26.64
CA GLU A 56 -6.06 1.12 -27.38
C GLU A 56 -7.31 1.15 -26.49
N LYS A 57 -7.95 2.32 -26.40
CA LYS A 57 -9.17 2.55 -25.62
C LYS A 57 -10.26 3.19 -26.51
N PRO A 58 -10.97 2.39 -27.32
CA PRO A 58 -11.86 2.93 -28.34
C PRO A 58 -13.11 3.64 -27.81
N TYR A 59 -13.44 3.44 -26.53
CA TYR A 59 -14.71 3.89 -25.97
C TYR A 59 -14.48 5.05 -25.00
N GLU A 60 -14.86 6.26 -25.42
CA GLU A 60 -14.67 7.48 -24.63
C GLU A 60 -15.95 7.93 -23.93
N CYS A 61 -15.80 8.43 -22.71
CA CYS A 61 -16.90 8.98 -21.92
C CYS A 61 -17.18 10.43 -22.32
N THR A 62 -18.37 10.69 -22.84
CA THR A 62 -18.79 12.03 -23.30
C THR A 62 -18.85 13.09 -22.20
N VAL A 63 -18.92 12.70 -20.92
CA VAL A 63 -19.03 13.62 -19.78
C VAL A 63 -17.65 14.04 -19.24
N CYS A 64 -16.67 13.14 -19.25
CA CYS A 64 -15.37 13.39 -18.60
C CYS A 64 -14.14 12.96 -19.42
N GLN A 65 -14.35 12.58 -20.69
CA GLN A 65 -13.33 12.17 -21.66
C GLN A 65 -12.43 11.01 -21.19
N LYS A 66 -12.91 10.21 -20.25
CA LYS A 66 -12.22 8.98 -19.85
C LYS A 66 -12.44 7.90 -20.90
N ALA A 67 -11.34 7.33 -21.40
CA ALA A 67 -11.35 6.25 -22.37
C ALA A 67 -11.29 4.86 -21.72
N PHE A 68 -11.99 3.89 -22.32
CA PHE A 68 -12.14 2.51 -21.87
C PHE A 68 -11.85 1.53 -23.00
N SER A 69 -11.33 0.35 -22.64
CA SER A 69 -11.00 -0.73 -23.59
C SER A 69 -12.21 -1.52 -24.07
N THR A 70 -13.34 -1.45 -23.36
CA THR A 70 -14.59 -2.12 -23.71
C THR A 70 -15.80 -1.22 -23.44
N TYR A 71 -16.86 -1.41 -24.23
CA TYR A 71 -18.11 -0.69 -24.05
C TYR A 71 -18.78 -0.98 -22.69
N GLY A 72 -18.71 -2.23 -22.21
CA GLY A 72 -19.26 -2.60 -20.90
C GLY A 72 -18.65 -1.81 -19.75
N ASN A 73 -17.33 -1.58 -19.79
CA ASN A 73 -16.63 -0.78 -18.80
C ASN A 73 -17.02 0.70 -18.88
N LEU A 74 -17.19 1.25 -20.10
CA LEU A 74 -17.71 2.60 -20.28
C LEU A 74 -19.13 2.72 -19.73
N ARG A 75 -20.02 1.76 -20.02
CA ARG A 75 -21.41 1.75 -19.52
C ARG A 75 -21.47 1.71 -17.99
N ASP A 76 -20.66 0.86 -17.36
CA ASP A 76 -20.57 0.80 -15.90
C ASP A 76 -19.98 2.09 -15.32
N HIS A 77 -19.05 2.75 -16.02
CA HIS A 77 -18.55 4.07 -15.65
C HIS A 77 -19.61 5.17 -15.79
N LEU A 78 -20.45 5.16 -16.83
CA LEU A 78 -21.50 6.17 -17.01
C LEU A 78 -22.47 6.21 -15.82
N ARG A 79 -22.68 5.07 -15.14
CA ARG A 79 -23.45 5.02 -13.88
C ARG A 79 -22.87 5.85 -12.75
N THR A 80 -21.57 6.20 -12.79
CA THR A 80 -20.99 7.11 -11.79
C THR A 80 -21.39 8.56 -12.00
N HIS A 81 -21.82 8.92 -13.21
CA HIS A 81 -22.35 10.25 -13.52
C HIS A 81 -23.86 10.31 -13.30
N THR A 82 -24.59 9.27 -13.70
CA THR A 82 -26.05 9.22 -13.52
C THR A 82 -26.48 8.84 -12.11
N GLY A 83 -25.59 8.25 -11.32
CA GLY A 83 -25.90 7.77 -9.97
C GLY A 83 -26.75 6.50 -9.94
N GLU A 84 -27.05 5.91 -11.10
CA GLU A 84 -27.86 4.70 -11.20
C GLU A 84 -27.22 3.52 -10.47
N LYS A 85 -28.00 2.91 -9.57
CA LYS A 85 -27.61 1.71 -8.81
C LYS A 85 -28.64 0.60 -8.99
N PRO A 86 -28.63 -0.09 -10.15
CA PRO A 86 -29.69 -1.05 -10.49
C PRO A 86 -29.66 -2.35 -9.67
N PHE A 87 -28.61 -2.57 -8.87
CA PHE A 87 -28.40 -3.84 -8.16
C PHE A 87 -28.57 -3.64 -6.66
N GLU A 88 -29.74 -4.00 -6.15
CA GLU A 88 -30.10 -3.86 -4.74
C GLU A 88 -29.74 -5.12 -3.93
N CYS A 89 -29.32 -4.91 -2.69
CA CYS A 89 -29.12 -6.00 -1.74
C CYS A 89 -30.46 -6.41 -1.12
N THR A 90 -30.72 -7.72 -1.06
CA THR A 90 -31.93 -8.27 -0.44
C THR A 90 -31.87 -8.29 1.10
N GLU A 91 -30.67 -8.12 1.66
CA GLU A 91 -30.40 -8.24 3.10
C GLU A 91 -30.17 -6.88 3.77
N CYS A 92 -30.00 -5.80 3.00
CA CYS A 92 -29.86 -4.45 3.53
C CYS A 92 -30.18 -3.36 2.47
N PRO A 93 -30.34 -2.08 2.85
CA PRO A 93 -30.71 -1.00 1.92
C PRO A 93 -29.62 -0.58 0.91
N VAL A 94 -28.51 -1.33 0.81
CA VAL A 94 -27.39 -0.96 -0.06
C VAL A 94 -27.68 -1.34 -1.50
N ALA A 95 -27.70 -0.34 -2.38
CA ALA A 95 -27.72 -0.51 -3.83
C ALA A 95 -26.32 -0.27 -4.42
N CYS A 96 -25.96 -1.05 -5.43
CA CYS A 96 -24.66 -1.03 -6.11
C CYS A 96 -24.83 -0.75 -7.61
N SER A 97 -23.81 -0.13 -8.22
CA SER A 97 -23.84 0.18 -9.66
C SER A 97 -23.47 -1.00 -10.55
N THR A 98 -22.88 -2.07 -9.99
CA THR A 98 -22.54 -3.30 -10.73
C THR A 98 -22.85 -4.55 -9.91
N LEU A 99 -23.16 -5.66 -10.61
CA LEU A 99 -23.40 -6.97 -9.98
C LEU A 99 -22.16 -7.51 -9.26
N CYS A 100 -20.96 -7.20 -9.75
CA CYS A 100 -19.70 -7.59 -9.09
C CYS A 100 -19.57 -6.91 -7.72
N GLN A 101 -19.88 -5.62 -7.63
CA GLN A 101 -19.89 -4.89 -6.36
C GLN A 101 -20.93 -5.46 -5.41
N LEU A 102 -22.15 -5.76 -5.88
CA LEU A 102 -23.18 -6.40 -5.06
C LEU A 102 -22.70 -7.77 -4.55
N ARG A 103 -22.06 -8.59 -5.38
CA ARG A 103 -21.51 -9.89 -4.98
C ARG A 103 -20.42 -9.75 -3.91
N VAL A 104 -19.56 -8.75 -4.00
CA VAL A 104 -18.55 -8.48 -2.97
C VAL A 104 -19.19 -7.95 -1.69
N HIS A 105 -20.18 -7.06 -1.81
CA HIS A 105 -20.94 -6.54 -0.68
C HIS A 105 -21.68 -7.65 0.07
N ARG A 106 -22.33 -8.59 -0.59
CA ARG A 106 -23.01 -9.72 0.07
C ARG A 106 -22.09 -10.56 0.97
N ARG A 107 -20.77 -10.54 0.73
CA ARG A 107 -19.80 -11.19 1.61
C ARG A 107 -19.69 -10.54 3.00
N THR A 108 -20.17 -9.31 3.17
CA THR A 108 -20.22 -8.66 4.48
C THR A 108 -21.32 -9.26 5.35
N HIS A 109 -22.40 -9.76 4.75
CA HIS A 109 -23.50 -10.41 5.46
C HIS A 109 -23.17 -11.88 5.75
N THR A 110 -22.54 -12.58 4.80
CA THR A 110 -22.14 -13.98 5.00
C THR A 110 -20.86 -14.15 5.81
N GLY A 111 -20.09 -13.08 6.03
CA GLY A 111 -18.79 -13.13 6.70
C GLY A 111 -17.69 -13.84 5.90
N GLU A 112 -17.95 -14.22 4.66
CA GLU A 112 -17.01 -14.92 3.79
C GLU A 112 -15.80 -14.02 3.44
N LYS A 113 -14.71 -14.20 4.18
CA LYS A 113 -13.43 -13.56 3.86
C LYS A 113 -12.78 -14.32 2.70
N PRO A 114 -12.48 -13.67 1.56
CA PRO A 114 -11.85 -14.36 0.44
C PRO A 114 -10.55 -15.01 0.88
N TYR A 115 -10.33 -16.27 0.46
CA TYR A 115 -9.21 -17.13 0.84
C TYR A 115 -7.85 -16.40 0.83
N ASN A 116 -7.63 -15.47 -0.11
CA ASN A 116 -6.40 -14.68 -0.18
C ASN A 116 -6.19 -13.74 1.02
N ALA A 117 -7.23 -13.06 1.49
CA ALA A 117 -7.12 -12.13 2.63
C ALA A 117 -6.89 -12.89 3.94
N LEU A 118 -7.62 -13.99 4.14
CA LEU A 118 -7.41 -14.89 5.27
C LEU A 118 -6.02 -15.54 5.23
N ARG A 119 -5.58 -16.04 4.06
CA ARG A 119 -4.25 -16.64 3.89
C ARG A 119 -3.13 -15.64 4.17
N VAL A 120 -3.26 -14.39 3.74
CA VAL A 120 -2.29 -13.33 4.08
C VAL A 120 -2.31 -13.00 5.57
N HIS A 121 -3.48 -13.00 6.21
CA HIS A 121 -3.61 -12.84 7.66
C HIS A 121 -2.98 -14.01 8.41
N LEU A 122 -3.21 -15.26 8.00
CA LEU A 122 -2.65 -16.43 8.67
C LEU A 122 -1.11 -16.40 8.72
N ARG A 123 -0.45 -15.79 7.72
CA ARG A 123 1.01 -15.56 7.74
C ARG A 123 1.49 -14.71 8.91
N THR A 124 0.63 -13.89 9.53
CA THR A 124 1.01 -13.15 10.75
C THR A 124 1.09 -14.03 11.98
N HIS A 125 0.35 -15.14 12.00
CA HIS A 125 0.41 -16.14 13.08
C HIS A 125 1.52 -17.15 12.85
N THR A 126 1.68 -17.64 11.62
CA THR A 126 2.70 -18.65 11.28
C THR A 126 4.10 -18.06 11.08
N GLY A 127 4.21 -16.74 10.91
CA GLY A 127 5.48 -16.07 10.62
C GLY A 127 6.00 -16.31 9.19
N GLU A 128 5.23 -17.00 8.34
CA GLU A 128 5.61 -17.30 6.97
C GLU A 128 5.90 -16.04 6.15
N LYS A 129 7.09 -16.00 5.55
CA LYS A 129 7.56 -14.90 4.71
C LYS A 129 8.03 -15.44 3.35
N PRO A 130 7.09 -15.71 2.43
CA PRO A 130 7.42 -16.36 1.15
C PRO A 130 8.27 -15.50 0.22
N TYR A 131 8.26 -14.17 0.39
CA TYR A 131 8.88 -13.24 -0.54
C TYR A 131 10.22 -12.76 0.00
N LYS A 132 11.32 -13.33 -0.53
CA LYS A 132 12.69 -13.00 -0.11
C LYS A 132 13.29 -11.95 -1.04
N CYS A 133 13.98 -10.98 -0.47
CA CYS A 133 14.85 -10.08 -1.21
C CYS A 133 16.09 -10.84 -1.67
N THR A 134 16.47 -10.70 -2.93
CA THR A 134 17.67 -11.34 -3.50
C THR A 134 18.96 -10.65 -3.05
N GLU A 135 18.90 -9.36 -2.72
CA GLU A 135 20.09 -8.54 -2.42
C GLU A 135 20.50 -8.58 -0.94
N CYS A 136 19.53 -8.58 -0.01
CA CYS A 136 19.82 -8.59 1.43
C CYS A 136 19.16 -9.77 2.18
N HIS A 137 18.60 -10.73 1.44
CA HIS A 137 17.94 -11.95 1.95
C HIS A 137 16.78 -11.73 2.94
N GLN A 138 16.35 -10.48 3.12
CA GLN A 138 15.24 -10.15 4.01
C GLN A 138 13.92 -10.67 3.44
N ALA A 139 13.15 -11.36 4.28
CA ALA A 139 11.90 -12.00 3.88
C ALA A 139 10.67 -11.18 4.30
N PHE A 140 9.64 -11.17 3.44
CA PHE A 140 8.39 -10.44 3.60
C PHE A 140 7.19 -11.37 3.42
N SER A 141 6.10 -11.07 4.12
CA SER A 141 4.83 -11.83 4.06
C SER A 141 3.96 -11.46 2.86
N GLN A 142 4.24 -10.32 2.22
CA GLN A 142 3.48 -9.78 1.07
C GLN A 142 4.41 -9.21 -0.01
N THR A 143 3.99 -9.34 -1.28
CA THR A 143 4.74 -8.84 -2.45
C THR A 143 4.86 -7.32 -2.47
N CYS A 144 3.82 -6.59 -2.06
CA CYS A 144 3.84 -5.13 -1.99
C CYS A 144 4.90 -4.61 -1.00
N HIS A 145 5.11 -5.32 0.11
CA HIS A 145 6.14 -5.00 1.10
C HIS A 145 7.55 -5.27 0.55
N LEU A 146 7.75 -6.40 -0.15
CA LEU A 146 9.01 -6.67 -0.84
C LEU A 146 9.30 -5.59 -1.90
N ARG A 147 8.31 -5.23 -2.74
CA ARG A 147 8.48 -4.19 -3.76
C ARG A 147 8.83 -2.82 -3.15
N GLY A 148 8.18 -2.46 -2.04
CA GLY A 148 8.53 -1.25 -1.29
C GLY A 148 9.91 -1.29 -0.65
N HIS A 149 10.38 -2.49 -0.25
CA HIS A 149 11.72 -2.70 0.27
C HIS A 149 12.79 -2.61 -0.83
N LEU A 150 12.56 -3.21 -2.01
CA LEU A 150 13.53 -3.18 -3.12
C LEU A 150 13.88 -1.75 -3.55
N ARG A 151 12.95 -0.80 -3.41
CA ARG A 151 13.22 0.63 -3.64
C ARG A 151 14.29 1.23 -2.72
N LYS A 152 14.60 0.59 -1.59
CA LYS A 152 15.71 1.01 -0.73
C LYS A 152 17.07 0.68 -1.34
N HIS A 153 17.15 -0.40 -2.12
CA HIS A 153 18.38 -0.78 -2.80
C HIS A 153 18.56 -0.01 -4.10
N THR A 154 17.50 0.08 -4.90
CA THR A 154 17.55 0.80 -6.19
C THR A 154 17.57 2.32 -6.03
N GLY A 155 17.23 2.84 -4.85
CA GLY A 155 17.09 4.28 -4.61
C GLY A 155 15.90 4.92 -5.33
N GLU A 156 15.06 4.13 -6.00
CA GLU A 156 13.91 4.63 -6.74
C GLU A 156 12.93 5.38 -5.83
N LYS A 157 12.61 6.61 -6.22
CA LYS A 157 11.65 7.49 -5.54
C LYS A 157 10.53 7.93 -6.49
N PRO A 158 9.55 7.04 -6.76
CA PRO A 158 8.53 7.32 -7.78
C PRO A 158 7.57 8.44 -7.39
N TYR A 159 7.45 8.77 -6.10
CA TYR A 159 6.45 9.70 -5.61
C TYR A 159 7.08 11.06 -5.35
N LYS A 160 6.90 12.00 -6.26
CA LYS A 160 7.42 13.35 -6.16
C LYS A 160 6.39 14.29 -5.54
N CYS A 161 6.82 15.13 -4.62
CA CYS A 161 6.04 16.26 -4.13
C CYS A 161 5.87 17.28 -5.26
N THR A 162 4.66 17.78 -5.47
CA THR A 162 4.40 18.80 -6.50
C THR A 162 4.85 20.19 -6.07
N GLU A 163 4.98 20.44 -4.77
CA GLU A 163 5.31 21.75 -4.21
C GLU A 163 6.81 21.99 -4.05
N CYS A 164 7.57 21.01 -3.53
CA CYS A 164 9.02 21.14 -3.33
C CYS A 164 9.85 20.15 -4.16
N HIS A 165 9.22 19.38 -5.05
CA HIS A 165 9.85 18.38 -5.92
C HIS A 165 10.63 17.27 -5.20
N GLN A 166 10.57 17.22 -3.87
CA GLN A 166 11.19 16.16 -3.08
C GLN A 166 10.55 14.81 -3.39
N ALA A 167 11.39 13.81 -3.63
CA ALA A 167 10.97 12.48 -4.05
C ALA A 167 11.01 11.46 -2.90
N PHE A 168 10.00 10.59 -2.85
CA PHE A 168 9.81 9.56 -1.84
C PHE A 168 9.64 8.17 -2.48
N SER A 169 10.10 7.14 -1.76
CA SER A 169 9.99 5.74 -2.19
C SER A 169 8.62 5.12 -1.87
N GLN A 170 7.82 5.75 -1.00
CA GLN A 170 6.51 5.28 -0.58
C GLN A 170 5.46 6.40 -0.58
N THR A 171 4.21 6.06 -0.92
CA THR A 171 3.08 7.01 -0.95
C THR A 171 2.72 7.54 0.43
N CYS A 172 2.82 6.71 1.48
CA CYS A 172 2.56 7.14 2.85
C CYS A 172 3.57 8.18 3.32
N SER A 173 4.84 8.05 2.93
CA SER A 173 5.88 9.05 3.21
C SER A 173 5.59 10.37 2.51
N LEU A 174 5.21 10.33 1.23
CA LEU A 174 4.78 11.54 0.51
C LEU A 174 3.56 12.18 1.21
N ARG A 175 2.54 11.41 1.58
CA ARG A 175 1.34 11.93 2.26
C ARG A 175 1.67 12.61 3.59
N VAL A 176 2.56 12.02 4.38
CA VAL A 176 3.02 12.63 5.65
C VAL A 176 3.84 13.88 5.38
N HIS A 177 4.67 13.89 4.35
CA HIS A 177 5.42 15.06 3.93
C HIS A 177 4.50 16.19 3.44
N LEU A 178 3.44 15.92 2.69
CA LEU A 178 2.49 16.97 2.27
C LEU A 178 1.88 17.73 3.45
N ARG A 179 1.78 17.11 4.64
CA ARG A 179 1.35 17.81 5.86
C ARG A 179 2.32 18.89 6.34
N THR A 180 3.59 18.87 5.91
CA THR A 180 4.54 19.95 6.23
C THR A 180 4.26 21.20 5.40
N HIS A 181 3.64 21.04 4.23
CA HIS A 181 3.20 22.15 3.40
C HIS A 181 1.86 22.70 3.87
N THR A 182 0.87 21.83 4.09
CA THR A 182 -0.47 22.25 4.51
C THR A 182 -0.58 22.64 5.98
N GLY A 183 0.41 22.27 6.80
CA GLY A 183 0.36 22.46 8.25
C GLY A 183 -0.66 21.56 8.96
N GLU A 184 -1.28 20.60 8.26
CA GLU A 184 -2.28 19.71 8.83
C GLU A 184 -1.72 18.89 10.00
N LYS A 185 -2.41 18.97 11.14
CA LYS A 185 -2.09 18.20 12.35
C LYS A 185 -3.31 17.40 12.81
N PRO A 186 -3.61 16.25 12.16
CA PRO A 186 -4.84 15.50 12.41
C PRO A 186 -4.91 14.87 13.81
N TYR A 187 -3.77 14.68 14.47
CA TYR A 187 -3.70 13.92 15.72
C TYR A 187 -3.58 14.87 16.90
N LYS A 188 -4.69 15.10 17.60
CA LYS A 188 -4.75 15.98 18.77
C LYS A 188 -4.59 15.18 20.07
N CYS A 189 -3.79 15.69 20.99
CA CYS A 189 -3.75 15.20 22.36
C CYS A 189 -5.05 15.57 23.08
N THR A 190 -5.66 14.63 23.78
CA THR A 190 -6.89 14.88 24.55
C THR A 190 -6.63 15.61 25.86
N GLU A 191 -5.39 15.53 26.39
CA GLU A 191 -5.04 16.08 27.71
C GLU A 191 -4.54 17.53 27.64
N CYS A 192 -3.76 17.90 26.62
CA CYS A 192 -3.23 19.26 26.46
C CYS A 192 -3.59 19.93 25.13
N HIS A 193 -4.44 19.29 24.33
CA HIS A 193 -4.92 19.76 23.02
C HIS A 193 -3.83 20.04 21.96
N GLN A 194 -2.58 19.71 22.26
CA GLN A 194 -1.48 19.83 21.30
C GLN A 194 -1.70 18.90 20.11
N ALA A 195 -1.59 19.46 18.91
CA ALA A 195 -1.80 18.74 17.66
C ALA A 195 -0.48 18.28 17.02
N PHE A 196 -0.50 17.12 16.38
CA PHE A 196 0.64 16.49 15.72
C PHE A 196 0.27 16.06 14.30
N SER A 197 1.25 16.10 13.39
CA SER A 197 1.11 15.64 12.00
C SER A 197 1.19 14.12 11.85
N GLN A 198 1.65 13.40 12.89
CA GLN A 198 1.83 11.94 12.88
C GLN A 198 1.38 11.30 14.20
N THR A 199 0.82 10.09 14.11
CA THR A 199 0.36 9.32 15.28
C THR A 199 1.52 8.90 16.20
N CYS A 200 2.69 8.58 15.65
CA CYS A 200 3.86 8.22 16.46
C CYS A 200 4.33 9.39 17.32
N SER A 201 4.31 10.62 16.78
CA SER A 201 4.62 11.83 17.52
C SER A 201 3.64 12.06 18.67
N LEU A 202 2.33 11.86 18.42
CA LEU A 202 1.32 11.91 19.48
C LEU A 202 1.56 10.84 20.55
N ARG A 203 1.80 9.57 20.17
CA ARG A 203 2.06 8.48 21.12
C ARG A 203 3.27 8.76 22.01
N VAL A 204 4.33 9.29 21.42
CA VAL A 204 5.54 9.68 22.15
C VAL A 204 5.27 10.88 23.06
N HIS A 205 4.48 11.85 22.60
CA HIS A 205 4.04 12.97 23.43
C HIS A 205 3.21 12.52 24.63
N LEU A 206 2.28 11.57 24.47
CA LEU A 206 1.45 11.04 25.57
C LEU A 206 2.29 10.47 26.71
N ARG A 207 3.50 9.97 26.45
CA ARG A 207 4.43 9.52 27.50
C ARG A 207 4.86 10.63 28.47
N LYS A 208 4.73 11.90 28.06
CA LYS A 208 4.99 13.04 28.96
C LYS A 208 3.91 13.16 30.03
N HIS A 209 2.68 12.81 29.70
CA HIS A 209 1.57 12.86 30.64
C HIS A 209 1.52 11.61 31.51
N THR A 210 1.66 10.43 30.90
CA THR A 210 1.61 9.16 31.62
C THR A 210 2.89 8.85 32.41
N GLY A 211 3.98 9.56 32.13
CA GLY A 211 5.30 9.27 32.71
C GLY A 211 5.92 7.95 32.24
N GLU A 212 5.32 7.26 31.26
CA GLU A 212 5.80 5.98 30.78
C GLU A 212 7.23 6.08 30.22
N LYS A 213 8.11 5.22 30.75
CA LYS A 213 9.50 5.07 30.30
C LYS A 213 9.77 3.63 29.87
N PRO A 214 9.36 3.23 28.66
CA PRO A 214 9.42 1.82 28.22
C PRO A 214 10.84 1.29 28.04
N TYR A 215 11.83 2.18 27.88
CA TYR A 215 13.18 1.79 27.49
C TYR A 215 14.10 1.83 28.71
N LYS A 216 14.41 0.65 29.27
CA LYS A 216 15.29 0.51 30.43
C LYS A 216 16.71 0.18 29.99
N CYS A 217 17.70 0.81 30.61
CA CYS A 217 19.09 0.42 30.50
C CYS A 217 19.30 -0.90 31.25
N THR A 218 19.95 -1.88 30.64
CA THR A 218 20.23 -3.17 31.27
C THR A 218 21.35 -3.09 32.30
N GLU A 219 22.25 -2.11 32.18
CA GLU A 219 23.44 -1.98 33.03
C GLU A 219 23.17 -1.18 34.32
N CYS A 220 22.38 -0.11 34.24
CA CYS A 220 22.09 0.74 35.40
C CYS A 220 20.59 0.92 35.69
N LEU A 221 19.72 0.14 35.01
CA LEU A 221 18.25 0.11 35.18
C LEU A 221 17.52 1.45 34.97
N GLN A 222 18.22 2.52 34.56
CA GLN A 222 17.60 3.80 34.26
C GLN A 222 16.62 3.66 33.09
N ALA A 223 15.42 4.21 33.27
CA ALA A 223 14.35 4.16 32.29
C ALA A 223 14.26 5.48 31.50
N PHE A 224 13.95 5.36 30.21
CA PHE A 224 13.84 6.46 29.26
C PHE A 224 12.53 6.36 28.47
N SER A 225 11.98 7.53 28.09
CA SER A 225 10.77 7.64 27.27
C SER A 225 11.03 7.48 25.77
N HIS A 226 12.29 7.54 25.33
CA HIS A 226 12.71 7.39 23.93
C HIS A 226 13.90 6.43 23.77
N THR A 227 13.97 5.75 22.62
CA THR A 227 15.11 4.89 22.26
C THR A 227 16.38 5.68 21.98
N GLY A 228 16.27 6.86 21.36
CA GLY A 228 17.42 7.71 21.06
C GLY A 228 18.15 8.19 22.32
N THR A 229 17.40 8.56 23.36
CA THR A 229 17.97 8.96 24.65
C THR A 229 18.63 7.77 25.35
N LEU A 230 18.02 6.57 25.30
CA LEU A 230 18.65 5.35 25.81
C LEU A 230 19.96 5.07 25.06
N ARG A 231 19.98 5.16 23.73
CA ARG A 231 21.21 4.91 22.93
C ARG A 231 22.33 5.88 23.28
N VAL A 232 22.04 7.17 23.45
CA VAL A 232 23.05 8.15 23.90
C VAL A 232 23.51 7.85 25.32
N HIS A 233 22.59 7.45 26.21
CA HIS A 233 22.93 7.04 27.56
C HIS A 233 23.86 5.82 27.59
N LEU A 234 23.62 4.80 26.76
CA LEU A 234 24.46 3.60 26.70
C LEU A 234 25.92 3.93 26.32
N ARG A 235 26.15 5.00 25.55
CA ARG A 235 27.51 5.48 25.24
C ARG A 235 28.29 5.94 26.47
N ARG A 236 27.62 6.26 27.57
CA ARG A 236 28.29 6.60 28.83
C ARG A 236 28.92 5.37 29.47
N HIS A 237 28.33 4.20 29.28
CA HIS A 237 28.88 2.94 29.79
C HIS A 237 29.96 2.38 28.87
N THR A 238 29.73 2.41 27.56
CA THR A 238 30.71 1.91 26.58
C THR A 238 31.87 2.87 26.31
N GLY A 239 31.76 4.13 26.72
CA GLY A 239 32.73 5.18 26.45
C GLY A 239 32.78 5.65 24.99
N GLU A 240 31.90 5.13 24.11
CA GLU A 240 31.88 5.48 22.69
C GLU A 240 31.57 6.98 22.47
N LYS A 241 32.46 7.66 21.75
CA LYS A 241 32.29 9.08 21.39
C LYS A 241 32.39 9.27 19.86
N PRO A 242 31.32 8.99 19.11
CA PRO A 242 31.39 8.96 17.64
C PRO A 242 31.58 10.33 16.99
N TYR A 243 31.26 11.42 17.69
CA TYR A 243 31.24 12.76 17.13
C TYR A 243 32.53 13.50 17.46
N LYS A 244 33.40 13.67 16.48
CA LYS A 244 34.68 14.37 16.66
C LYS A 244 34.57 15.81 16.16
N CYS A 245 35.10 16.74 16.95
CA CYS A 245 35.31 18.12 16.52
C CYS A 245 36.44 18.16 15.49
N ALA A 246 36.23 18.79 14.35
CA ALA A 246 37.28 18.91 13.33
C ALA A 246 38.39 19.90 13.73
N GLU A 247 38.05 20.89 14.58
CA GLU A 247 38.98 21.96 14.96
C GLU A 247 39.90 21.56 16.11
N CYS A 248 39.38 20.88 17.14
CA CYS A 248 40.16 20.51 18.32
C CYS A 248 40.21 18.99 18.60
N LEU A 249 39.68 18.15 17.71
CA LEU A 249 39.66 16.69 17.79
C LEU A 249 38.95 16.10 19.03
N LYS A 250 38.33 16.93 19.88
CA LYS A 250 37.53 16.49 21.02
C LYS A 250 36.36 15.64 20.53
N SER A 251 36.17 14.50 21.18
CA SER A 251 35.12 13.54 20.84
C SER A 251 33.95 13.67 21.82
N PHE A 252 32.73 13.53 21.32
CA PHE A 252 31.48 13.70 22.08
C PHE A 252 30.54 12.50 21.88
N PRO A 253 29.72 12.18 22.90
CA PRO A 253 28.76 11.07 22.84
C PRO A 253 27.48 11.41 22.06
N SER A 254 27.23 12.68 21.71
CA SER A 254 26.04 13.11 20.97
C SER A 254 26.32 14.28 20.02
N ALA A 255 25.55 14.38 18.93
CA ALA A 255 25.64 15.49 17.98
C ALA A 255 25.26 16.84 18.60
N GLY A 256 24.31 16.85 19.56
CA GLY A 256 23.92 18.06 20.29
C GLY A 256 25.06 18.60 21.16
N SER A 257 25.78 17.70 21.84
CA SER A 257 26.97 18.05 22.61
C SER A 257 28.08 18.62 21.73
N LEU A 258 28.33 18.02 20.56
CA LEU A 258 29.27 18.56 19.58
C LEU A 258 28.82 19.94 19.09
N ARG A 259 27.53 20.11 18.75
CA ARG A 259 27.00 21.41 18.28
C ARG A 259 27.16 22.51 19.32
N ASN A 260 26.89 22.21 20.60
CA ASN A 260 27.10 23.17 21.68
C ASN A 260 28.59 23.48 21.87
N HIS A 261 29.47 22.50 21.71
CA HIS A 261 30.91 22.72 21.75
C HIS A 261 31.42 23.57 20.58
N LEU A 262 30.88 23.40 19.37
CA LEU A 262 31.24 24.24 18.22
C LEU A 262 30.86 25.72 18.42
N ARG A 263 29.87 26.03 19.27
CA ARG A 263 29.56 27.43 19.63
C ARG A 263 30.68 28.11 20.42
N VAL A 264 31.41 27.34 21.23
CA VAL A 264 32.59 27.83 21.95
C VAL A 264 33.70 28.24 20.98
N HIS A 265 33.86 27.50 19.88
CA HIS A 265 34.77 27.87 18.80
C HIS A 265 34.30 29.10 18.02
N ALA A 266 32.99 29.27 17.87
CA ALA A 266 32.38 30.42 17.22
C ALA A 266 32.32 31.68 18.11
N GLY A 267 32.75 31.62 19.37
CA GLY A 267 32.63 32.74 20.32
C GLY A 267 31.19 33.09 20.70
N GLU A 268 30.23 32.21 20.42
CA GLU A 268 28.84 32.35 20.82
C GLU A 268 28.64 31.68 22.18
N ASP A 269 28.52 32.49 23.24
CA ASP A 269 28.30 31.97 24.59
C ASP A 269 26.96 31.20 24.67
N PRO A 270 26.94 29.96 25.20
CA PRO A 270 25.71 29.20 25.33
C PRO A 270 24.90 29.68 26.54
N HIS A 271 23.71 30.25 26.29
CA HIS A 271 22.59 30.27 27.24
C HIS A 271 21.91 28.91 27.35
#